data_AF-A0A929K6C5-F1
#
_entry.id   AF-A0A929K6C5-F1
#
_cell.length_a   1.000
_cell.length_b   1.000
_cell.length_c   1.000
_cell.angle_alpha   90.00
_cell.angle_beta   90.00
_cell.angle_gamma   90.00
#
_symmetry.space_group_name_H-M   'P 1'
#
loop_
_entity.id
_entity.type
_entity.pdbx_description
1 polymer ?
#
loop_
_entity_poly.entity_id
_entity_poly.type
_entity_poly.pdbx_seq_one_letter_code
_entity_poly.pdbx_strand_id
1 'polypeptide(L)'
;MLVADKASEKQDAAMQAASRTGGLLNGTLAPLKPTVDGDQGIHQADNITRTSAQSFMQRKCAECEKEEENQVRRKASDVSGGGTVTNSFSNALQASASGGHAMDRDTGSFMSSRFGTDLSNVRIHTDSASASLSRQINARAFTYGNDIYFNSNQYKPNTTEGKHLLAHELTHTLQQTGSLNRKLIQRACFEEGSPSITPAACPEGATDVGRQAQGQPNAVDTRADAIVAIAAGTGANQDKAMQVVNSIICSYMPSQASKVRKIYYFATQIGLRTQSVGSGATAQGDICVGDDFLTNTTRTHISRRVLQVAHELEHIEQYRTGLSGGNNRILREFLAFYHEGTADEFIGTGRMQHGTRKRLIDAAIGAFFCLDATTRATHLSKLQDLQARRLTVNGTNGNAPTPEPTTCVTP
;
A
#
# COMPACT_ATOMS: atom_id res chain seq x y z
N MET A 1 25.54 48.06 -47.59
CA MET A 1 24.33 48.40 -46.81
C MET A 1 23.87 47.10 -46.14
N LEU A 2 24.11 46.96 -44.82
CA LEU A 2 23.39 46.13 -43.82
C LEU A 2 22.96 44.68 -44.22
N VAL A 3 23.32 43.59 -43.52
CA VAL A 3 24.02 43.32 -42.23
C VAL A 3 24.77 41.96 -42.38
N ALA A 4 26.00 41.74 -41.88
CA ALA A 4 26.40 40.98 -40.65
C ALA A 4 25.29 40.11 -39.96
N ASP A 5 25.52 39.09 -39.11
CA ASP A 5 26.69 38.39 -38.52
C ASP A 5 26.13 37.10 -37.82
N LYS A 6 26.83 36.02 -37.38
CA LYS A 6 28.23 35.54 -37.46
C LYS A 6 28.30 34.05 -37.04
N ALA A 7 29.23 33.25 -37.58
CA ALA A 7 29.77 31.97 -37.03
C ALA A 7 28.79 30.77 -36.82
N SER A 8 29.22 29.51 -36.61
CA SER A 8 30.39 28.75 -37.09
C SER A 8 30.23 27.28 -36.66
N GLU A 9 30.08 26.34 -37.60
CA GLU A 9 30.08 24.89 -37.29
C GLU A 9 31.51 24.31 -37.26
N LYS A 10 31.68 23.10 -36.71
CA LYS A 10 32.95 22.36 -36.63
C LYS A 10 32.91 21.09 -37.48
N GLN A 11 34.05 20.74 -38.07
CA GLN A 11 34.28 19.49 -38.80
C GLN A 11 35.48 18.71 -38.24
N ASP A 12 35.38 17.38 -38.32
CA ASP A 12 36.43 16.35 -38.52
C ASP A 12 37.62 16.27 -37.51
N ALA A 13 38.33 15.15 -37.32
CA ALA A 13 38.31 13.79 -37.90
C ALA A 13 38.48 12.74 -36.74
N ALA A 14 38.76 11.43 -36.87
CA ALA A 14 39.18 10.53 -37.96
C ALA A 14 38.71 9.07 -37.67
N MET A 15 39.27 8.05 -38.35
CA MET A 15 38.81 6.64 -38.30
C MET A 15 39.95 5.62 -38.57
N GLN A 16 39.65 4.30 -38.43
CA GLN A 16 40.38 3.09 -38.87
C GLN A 16 41.33 2.46 -37.81
N ALA A 17 41.19 1.19 -37.37
CA ALA A 17 41.35 -0.15 -38.01
C ALA A 17 42.85 -0.61 -38.09
N ALA A 18 43.29 -1.88 -38.09
CA ALA A 18 42.72 -3.25 -38.08
C ALA A 18 43.83 -4.24 -37.54
N SER A 19 43.80 -5.60 -37.48
CA SER A 19 42.82 -6.71 -37.66
C SER A 19 43.40 -8.06 -37.13
N ARG A 20 42.53 -9.03 -36.78
CA ARG A 20 42.68 -10.52 -36.63
C ARG A 20 44.08 -11.21 -36.66
N THR A 21 44.33 -12.04 -35.64
CA THR A 21 44.76 -13.49 -35.62
C THR A 21 45.14 -13.83 -34.16
N GLY A 22 45.27 -15.04 -33.63
CA GLY A 22 45.12 -16.46 -34.00
C GLY A 22 45.30 -17.28 -32.70
N GLY A 23 45.04 -18.59 -32.62
CA GLY A 23 45.08 -19.35 -31.35
C GLY A 23 45.90 -20.64 -31.38
N LEU A 24 46.16 -21.26 -30.22
CA LEU A 24 46.28 -22.72 -29.93
C LEU A 24 46.92 -23.03 -28.53
N LEU A 25 46.17 -23.77 -27.69
CA LEU A 25 46.56 -24.87 -26.77
C LEU A 25 47.59 -24.76 -25.60
N ASN A 26 47.26 -25.54 -24.56
CA ASN A 26 48.08 -26.21 -23.52
C ASN A 26 48.72 -25.40 -22.36
N GLY A 27 48.64 -25.96 -21.13
CA GLY A 27 49.31 -25.43 -19.93
C GLY A 27 48.72 -25.90 -18.59
N THR A 28 48.81 -27.19 -18.25
CA THR A 28 48.29 -27.75 -16.98
C THR A 28 49.26 -27.55 -15.81
N LEU A 29 48.78 -27.14 -14.63
CA LEU A 29 49.23 -27.62 -13.30
C LEU A 29 48.31 -27.10 -12.18
N ALA A 30 48.38 -27.71 -10.98
CA ALA A 30 47.37 -27.57 -9.92
C ALA A 30 48.00 -27.26 -8.52
N PRO A 31 47.40 -27.58 -7.35
CA PRO A 31 47.18 -26.56 -6.32
C PRO A 31 48.06 -26.69 -5.06
N LEU A 32 48.06 -25.65 -4.21
CA LEU A 32 48.60 -25.72 -2.85
C LEU A 32 47.63 -25.17 -1.80
N LYS A 33 47.43 -25.98 -0.75
CA LYS A 33 46.94 -25.71 0.61
C LYS A 33 48.01 -26.27 1.56
N PRO A 34 47.93 -26.04 2.87
CA PRO A 34 47.64 -24.79 3.57
C PRO A 34 48.80 -24.47 4.55
N THR A 35 48.68 -23.40 5.34
CA THR A 35 49.36 -23.33 6.64
C THR A 35 48.37 -22.95 7.73
N VAL A 36 48.59 -23.52 8.91
CA VAL A 36 47.84 -23.27 10.13
C VAL A 36 48.87 -23.19 11.24
N ASP A 37 48.81 -22.13 12.04
CA ASP A 37 49.31 -22.11 13.41
C ASP A 37 48.43 -21.11 14.17
N GLY A 38 48.28 -21.32 15.47
CA GLY A 38 47.49 -20.46 16.34
C GLY A 38 47.91 -20.63 17.78
N ASP A 39 47.46 -19.70 18.63
CA ASP A 39 47.61 -19.81 20.08
C ASP A 39 46.34 -19.34 20.80
N GLN A 40 46.28 -19.65 22.08
CA GLN A 40 45.09 -19.65 22.93
C GLN A 40 44.95 -18.29 23.64
N GLY A 41 43.79 -17.87 24.16
CA GLY A 41 42.48 -18.52 24.20
C GLY A 41 41.79 -18.25 25.55
N ILE A 42 40.59 -17.69 25.55
CA ILE A 42 39.75 -17.54 26.75
C ILE A 42 38.28 -17.59 26.40
N HIS A 43 37.51 -18.39 27.13
CA HIS A 43 36.05 -18.43 27.05
C HIS A 43 35.46 -17.30 27.91
N GLN A 44 34.47 -16.58 27.39
CA GLN A 44 33.39 -16.05 28.22
C GLN A 44 32.05 -16.07 27.45
N ALA A 45 30.97 -16.25 28.20
CA ALA A 45 29.72 -16.80 27.71
C ALA A 45 28.80 -15.79 27.00
N ASP A 46 27.82 -16.33 26.28
CA ASP A 46 26.72 -15.60 25.67
C ASP A 46 26.02 -14.65 26.65
N ASN A 47 25.93 -13.38 26.27
CA ASN A 47 24.93 -12.48 26.85
C ASN A 47 24.44 -11.45 25.81
N ILE A 48 23.91 -11.96 24.68
CA ILE A 48 23.11 -11.13 23.78
C ILE A 48 21.78 -10.85 24.47
N THR A 49 21.73 -9.73 25.20
CA THR A 49 20.51 -9.20 25.81
C THR A 49 19.38 -9.17 24.79
N ARG A 50 18.24 -9.78 25.12
CA ARG A 50 17.01 -9.70 24.32
C ARG A 50 16.47 -8.26 24.34
N THR A 51 16.99 -7.40 23.47
CA THR A 51 16.37 -6.10 23.19
C THR A 51 14.94 -6.34 22.72
N SER A 52 13.97 -5.74 23.42
CA SER A 52 12.54 -6.01 23.22
C SER A 52 12.10 -5.75 21.78
N ALA A 53 11.41 -6.72 21.17
CA ALA A 53 10.75 -6.53 19.89
C ALA A 53 9.71 -5.40 19.99
N GLN A 54 9.99 -4.26 19.37
CA GLN A 54 9.10 -3.11 19.35
C GLN A 54 7.89 -3.45 18.48
N SER A 55 6.74 -3.72 19.12
CA SER A 55 5.51 -4.12 18.44
C SER A 55 4.84 -2.89 17.82
N PHE A 56 4.76 -2.87 16.48
CA PHE A 56 4.25 -1.72 15.72
C PHE A 56 2.71 -1.71 15.66
N MET A 57 2.09 -0.63 16.15
CA MET A 57 0.67 -0.35 15.94
C MET A 57 0.43 0.33 14.58
N GLN A 58 -0.15 -0.40 13.63
CA GLN A 58 -0.62 0.16 12.35
C GLN A 58 -1.97 0.85 12.56
N ARG A 59 -2.03 2.19 12.43
CA ARG A 59 -3.23 2.99 12.73
C ARG A 59 -4.02 3.32 11.45
N LYS A 60 -5.31 2.94 11.47
CA LYS A 60 -6.38 3.25 10.50
C LYS A 60 -6.19 2.72 9.07
N CYS A 61 -7.10 1.84 8.66
CA CYS A 61 -7.55 1.81 7.27
C CYS A 61 -8.61 2.90 6.99
N ALA A 62 -8.78 3.30 5.73
CA ALA A 62 -9.48 4.53 5.32
C ALA A 62 -10.97 4.35 4.96
N GLU A 63 -11.46 3.10 4.88
CA GLU A 63 -12.55 2.75 3.96
C GLU A 63 -13.95 2.60 4.60
N CYS A 64 -14.14 2.99 5.86
CA CYS A 64 -15.33 2.62 6.65
C CYS A 64 -16.00 3.77 7.43
N GLU A 65 -16.19 4.92 6.80
CA GLU A 65 -16.88 6.10 7.37
C GLU A 65 -18.16 6.41 6.55
N LYS A 66 -19.13 5.48 6.50
CA LYS A 66 -20.45 5.67 5.86
C LYS A 66 -21.58 4.99 6.62
N GLU A 67 -22.12 5.67 7.65
CA GLU A 67 -23.52 5.46 8.09
C GLU A 67 -24.11 6.60 8.96
N GLU A 68 -23.33 7.61 9.39
CA GLU A 68 -23.81 8.65 10.33
C GLU A 68 -24.12 10.05 9.73
N GLU A 69 -23.68 10.39 8.51
CA GLU A 69 -23.88 11.76 7.95
C GLU A 69 -25.33 12.11 7.55
N ASN A 70 -26.29 11.18 7.67
CA ASN A 70 -27.69 11.39 7.25
C ASN A 70 -28.70 11.61 8.40
N GLN A 71 -28.25 12.03 9.59
CA GLN A 71 -29.14 12.48 10.66
C GLN A 71 -28.72 13.83 11.26
N VAL A 72 -29.70 14.73 11.41
CA VAL A 72 -29.50 16.15 11.72
C VAL A 72 -29.35 16.41 13.22
N ARG A 73 -28.34 17.22 13.59
CA ARG A 73 -28.14 17.96 14.85
C ARG A 73 -28.93 17.49 16.09
N ARG A 74 -28.20 17.05 17.12
CA ARG A 74 -28.40 17.56 18.49
C ARG A 74 -27.06 17.94 19.12
N LYS A 75 -27.08 18.96 19.99
CA LYS A 75 -25.88 19.57 20.61
C LYS A 75 -25.88 19.27 22.11
N ALA A 76 -24.89 18.52 22.57
CA ALA A 76 -24.48 18.36 23.97
C ALA A 76 -22.94 18.14 23.92
N SER A 77 -22.13 19.15 24.24
CA SER A 77 -21.75 19.61 25.58
C SER A 77 -20.74 18.69 26.27
N ASP A 78 -19.47 18.99 25.99
CA ASP A 78 -18.26 18.73 26.80
C ASP A 78 -17.91 17.28 27.22
N VAL A 79 -17.05 16.66 26.40
CA VAL A 79 -15.87 15.94 26.91
C VAL A 79 -14.67 16.36 26.07
N SER A 80 -13.75 17.12 26.64
CA SER A 80 -12.45 17.42 26.02
C SER A 80 -11.50 16.21 26.14
N GLY A 81 -11.00 15.67 25.02
CA GLY A 81 -10.26 14.41 25.04
C GLY A 81 -9.55 14.01 23.72
N GLY A 82 -8.82 14.95 23.10
CA GLY A 82 -8.06 14.68 21.88
C GLY A 82 -6.84 13.77 22.12
N GLY A 83 -6.90 12.51 21.71
CA GLY A 83 -5.86 11.52 21.94
C GLY A 83 -4.60 11.72 21.09
N THR A 84 -3.54 12.26 21.68
CA THR A 84 -2.18 11.76 21.41
C THR A 84 -2.09 10.28 21.79
N VAL A 85 -1.08 9.55 21.29
CA VAL A 85 -0.63 8.33 21.99
C VAL A 85 0.10 8.79 23.23
N THR A 86 -0.68 9.11 24.26
CA THR A 86 -0.18 9.45 25.59
C THR A 86 0.46 8.22 26.22
N ASN A 87 1.29 8.42 27.24
CA ASN A 87 1.71 7.32 28.11
C ASN A 87 0.49 6.62 28.73
N SER A 88 -0.63 7.31 28.97
CA SER A 88 -1.87 6.68 29.42
C SER A 88 -2.53 5.77 28.37
N PHE A 89 -2.46 6.07 27.06
CA PHE A 89 -2.93 5.15 26.02
C PHE A 89 -2.05 3.89 25.97
N SER A 90 -0.72 4.06 25.93
CA SER A 90 0.22 2.93 25.90
C SER A 90 0.10 2.04 27.14
N ASN A 91 -0.03 2.64 28.32
CA ASN A 91 -0.22 1.91 29.58
C ASN A 91 -1.58 1.21 29.64
N ALA A 92 -2.65 1.84 29.14
CA ALA A 92 -3.98 1.22 29.07
C ALA A 92 -4.00 0.02 28.10
N LEU A 93 -3.32 0.13 26.95
CA LEU A 93 -3.17 -0.95 25.98
C LEU A 93 -2.32 -2.12 26.54
N GLN A 94 -1.24 -1.82 27.27
CA GLN A 94 -0.44 -2.84 27.96
C GLN A 94 -1.24 -3.54 29.08
N ALA A 95 -2.10 -2.81 29.80
CA ALA A 95 -2.99 -3.40 30.80
C ALA A 95 -4.06 -4.30 30.13
N SER A 96 -4.65 -3.87 29.02
CA SER A 96 -5.68 -4.64 28.31
C SER A 96 -5.15 -5.89 27.60
N ALA A 97 -3.86 -5.94 27.24
CA ALA A 97 -3.24 -7.09 26.55
C ALA A 97 -3.26 -8.43 27.34
N SER A 98 -3.69 -8.42 28.60
CA SER A 98 -3.95 -9.64 29.39
C SER A 98 -5.41 -10.15 29.31
N GLY A 99 -6.30 -9.37 28.72
CA GLY A 99 -7.74 -9.59 28.70
C GLY A 99 -8.27 -10.29 27.45
N GLY A 100 -9.43 -9.84 26.98
CA GLY A 100 -10.12 -10.34 25.79
C GLY A 100 -10.69 -11.75 25.94
N HIS A 101 -11.30 -12.25 24.86
CA HIS A 101 -11.76 -13.62 24.72
C HIS A 101 -11.19 -14.23 23.42
N ALA A 102 -11.12 -15.56 23.33
CA ALA A 102 -10.90 -16.20 22.03
C ALA A 102 -12.11 -15.94 21.12
N MET A 103 -11.93 -16.01 19.80
CA MET A 103 -13.09 -16.09 18.89
C MET A 103 -13.99 -17.28 19.28
N ASP A 104 -15.30 -17.16 19.07
CA ASP A 104 -16.18 -18.32 19.19
C ASP A 104 -15.80 -19.40 18.18
N ARG A 105 -16.25 -20.64 18.41
CA ARG A 105 -15.83 -21.81 17.63
C ARG A 105 -16.13 -21.67 16.14
N ASP A 106 -17.27 -21.10 15.78
CA ASP A 106 -17.74 -21.09 14.40
C ASP A 106 -17.10 -19.94 13.62
N THR A 107 -17.00 -18.76 14.22
CA THR A 107 -16.20 -17.64 13.71
C THR A 107 -14.72 -18.01 13.58
N GLY A 108 -14.14 -18.62 14.61
CA GLY A 108 -12.75 -19.07 14.64
C GLY A 108 -12.48 -20.10 13.55
N SER A 109 -13.32 -21.15 13.45
CA SER A 109 -13.18 -22.17 12.41
C SER A 109 -13.38 -21.59 11.00
N PHE A 110 -14.34 -20.67 10.82
CA PHE A 110 -14.57 -19.99 9.54
C PHE A 110 -13.35 -19.17 9.11
N MET A 111 -12.79 -18.37 10.02
CA MET A 111 -11.62 -17.54 9.73
C MET A 111 -10.35 -18.37 9.56
N SER A 112 -10.05 -19.33 10.46
CA SER A 112 -8.90 -20.22 10.32
C SER A 112 -8.94 -21.03 9.02
N SER A 113 -10.13 -21.46 8.57
CA SER A 113 -10.28 -22.12 7.27
C SER A 113 -9.99 -21.18 6.08
N ARG A 114 -10.20 -19.87 6.21
CA ARG A 114 -9.94 -18.87 5.15
C ARG A 114 -8.49 -18.38 5.15
N PHE A 115 -7.87 -18.28 6.32
CA PHE A 115 -6.47 -17.91 6.49
C PHE A 115 -5.50 -19.12 6.51
N GLY A 116 -6.00 -20.36 6.43
CA GLY A 116 -5.17 -21.58 6.40
C GLY A 116 -4.31 -21.81 7.65
N THR A 117 -4.56 -21.05 8.73
CA THR A 117 -3.69 -20.95 9.91
C THR A 117 -4.50 -21.09 11.18
N ASP A 118 -3.85 -21.52 12.26
CA ASP A 118 -4.45 -21.47 13.58
C ASP A 118 -4.57 -20.00 14.05
N LEU A 119 -5.75 -19.67 14.57
CA LEU A 119 -6.09 -18.36 15.14
C LEU A 119 -6.51 -18.49 16.61
N SER A 120 -6.29 -19.65 17.25
CA SER A 120 -6.56 -19.90 18.68
C SER A 120 -5.87 -18.90 19.62
N ASN A 121 -4.70 -18.39 19.21
CA ASN A 121 -3.93 -17.39 19.94
C ASN A 121 -4.49 -15.97 19.81
N VAL A 122 -5.41 -15.71 18.89
CA VAL A 122 -5.97 -14.38 18.66
C VAL A 122 -6.99 -14.03 19.74
N ARG A 123 -6.84 -12.83 20.31
CA ARG A 123 -7.67 -12.30 21.39
C ARG A 123 -8.58 -11.21 20.83
N ILE A 124 -9.88 -11.37 21.01
CA ILE A 124 -10.90 -10.38 20.66
C ILE A 124 -11.26 -9.60 21.91
N HIS A 125 -11.19 -8.28 21.83
CA HIS A 125 -11.54 -7.36 22.92
C HIS A 125 -12.70 -6.47 22.45
N THR A 126 -13.85 -6.52 23.14
CA THR A 126 -15.10 -5.84 22.75
C THR A 126 -15.71 -4.98 23.86
N ASP A 127 -14.98 -4.83 24.97
CA ASP A 127 -15.48 -4.19 26.19
C ASP A 127 -15.43 -2.64 26.12
N SER A 128 -15.83 -1.98 27.22
CA SER A 128 -15.84 -0.52 27.31
C SER A 128 -14.43 0.10 27.27
N ALA A 129 -13.39 -0.63 27.69
CA ALA A 129 -12.01 -0.16 27.63
C ALA A 129 -11.48 -0.22 26.19
N SER A 130 -11.68 -1.35 25.52
CA SER A 130 -11.44 -1.58 24.08
C SER A 130 -12.09 -0.50 23.25
N ALA A 131 -13.39 -0.27 23.48
CA ALA A 131 -14.13 0.74 22.74
C ALA A 131 -13.68 2.17 23.06
N SER A 132 -13.13 2.44 24.26
CA SER A 132 -12.46 3.70 24.58
C SER A 132 -11.15 3.86 23.81
N LEU A 133 -10.31 2.81 23.74
CA LEU A 133 -9.06 2.81 22.97
C LEU A 133 -9.33 3.01 21.47
N SER A 134 -10.28 2.25 20.89
CA SER A 134 -10.67 2.38 19.48
C SER A 134 -11.26 3.77 19.18
N ARG A 135 -12.01 4.39 20.11
CA ARG A 135 -12.45 5.79 19.98
C ARG A 135 -11.30 6.79 20.04
N GLN A 136 -10.34 6.64 20.94
CA GLN A 136 -9.19 7.54 21.07
C GLN A 136 -8.36 7.61 19.77
N ILE A 137 -8.20 6.50 19.05
CA ILE A 137 -7.57 6.47 17.71
C ILE A 137 -8.56 6.65 16.54
N ASN A 138 -9.84 6.88 16.82
CA ASN A 138 -10.93 7.06 15.86
C ASN A 138 -11.08 5.90 14.85
N ALA A 139 -11.09 4.65 15.33
CA ALA A 139 -11.19 3.45 14.51
C ALA A 139 -12.40 2.56 14.87
N ARG A 140 -12.84 1.70 13.93
CA ARG A 140 -13.89 0.69 14.15
C ARG A 140 -13.35 -0.55 14.86
N ALA A 141 -12.15 -0.96 14.49
CA ALA A 141 -11.31 -1.91 15.21
C ALA A 141 -9.84 -1.50 15.03
N PHE A 142 -8.93 -2.14 15.75
CA PHE A 142 -7.49 -2.10 15.47
C PHE A 142 -6.79 -3.34 16.05
N THR A 143 -5.58 -3.61 15.56
CA THR A 143 -4.79 -4.79 15.93
C THR A 143 -3.45 -4.41 16.57
N TYR A 144 -3.09 -5.12 17.65
CA TYR A 144 -1.79 -5.04 18.32
C TYR A 144 -1.32 -6.44 18.74
N GLY A 145 -0.26 -6.96 18.12
CA GLY A 145 0.25 -8.31 18.42
C GLY A 145 -0.75 -9.40 18.00
N ASN A 146 -1.28 -10.14 18.97
CA ASN A 146 -2.36 -11.12 18.75
C ASN A 146 -3.76 -10.56 19.05
N ASP A 147 -3.85 -9.29 19.42
CA ASP A 147 -5.03 -8.70 20.08
C ASP A 147 -5.77 -7.74 19.14
N ILE A 148 -7.06 -7.98 18.93
CA ILE A 148 -7.95 -7.17 18.10
C ILE A 148 -8.98 -6.46 18.98
N TYR A 149 -8.95 -5.13 18.96
CA TYR A 149 -9.74 -4.25 19.81
C TYR A 149 -10.87 -3.58 19.01
N PHE A 150 -12.11 -4.04 19.22
CA PHE A 150 -13.30 -3.52 18.55
C PHE A 150 -13.92 -2.35 19.30
N ASN A 151 -14.38 -1.36 18.55
CA ASN A 151 -15.23 -0.29 19.05
C ASN A 151 -16.64 -0.80 19.34
N SER A 152 -17.42 -0.02 20.09
CA SER A 152 -18.80 -0.35 20.47
C SER A 152 -19.63 -0.81 19.26
N ASN A 153 -20.23 -2.00 19.38
CA ASN A 153 -21.09 -2.62 18.36
C ASN A 153 -20.40 -2.94 17.00
N GLN A 154 -19.06 -2.99 16.93
CA GLN A 154 -18.33 -3.32 15.69
C GLN A 154 -17.96 -4.81 15.54
N TYR A 155 -17.82 -5.56 16.64
CA TYR A 155 -17.65 -7.02 16.56
C TYR A 155 -18.99 -7.67 16.23
N LYS A 156 -19.22 -7.92 14.93
CA LYS A 156 -20.44 -8.49 14.36
C LYS A 156 -20.10 -9.70 13.46
N PRO A 157 -19.46 -10.76 13.97
CA PRO A 157 -18.93 -11.85 13.13
C PRO A 157 -20.00 -12.65 12.37
N ASN A 158 -21.30 -12.41 12.63
CA ASN A 158 -22.40 -13.01 11.89
C ASN A 158 -22.85 -12.21 10.65
N THR A 159 -22.56 -10.90 10.55
CA THR A 159 -22.90 -10.09 9.36
C THR A 159 -21.74 -10.04 8.36
N THR A 160 -22.04 -9.72 7.10
CA THR A 160 -21.03 -9.63 6.03
C THR A 160 -19.97 -8.57 6.36
N GLU A 161 -20.42 -7.39 6.80
CA GLU A 161 -19.59 -6.23 7.11
C GLU A 161 -18.70 -6.49 8.34
N GLY A 162 -19.21 -7.20 9.34
CA GLY A 162 -18.45 -7.60 10.52
C GLY A 162 -17.46 -8.74 10.22
N LYS A 163 -17.78 -9.66 9.30
CA LYS A 163 -16.82 -10.65 8.78
C LYS A 163 -15.69 -10.00 8.00
N HIS A 164 -15.98 -9.01 7.15
CA HIS A 164 -14.95 -8.25 6.44
C HIS A 164 -14.06 -7.45 7.40
N LEU A 165 -14.63 -6.78 8.41
CA LEU A 165 -13.85 -6.06 9.43
C LEU A 165 -12.97 -7.02 10.25
N LEU A 166 -13.49 -8.17 10.68
CA LEU A 166 -12.70 -9.16 11.42
C LEU A 166 -11.58 -9.77 10.55
N ALA A 167 -11.84 -10.07 9.27
CA ALA A 167 -10.82 -10.56 8.35
C ALA A 167 -9.73 -9.49 8.06
N HIS A 168 -10.11 -8.21 8.02
CA HIS A 168 -9.16 -7.10 7.86
C HIS A 168 -8.17 -7.06 9.05
N GLU A 169 -8.68 -7.07 10.28
CA GLU A 169 -7.84 -7.08 11.49
C GLU A 169 -7.02 -8.38 11.66
N LEU A 170 -7.59 -9.54 11.32
CA LEU A 170 -6.85 -10.80 11.29
C LEU A 170 -5.68 -10.79 10.30
N THR A 171 -5.80 -10.05 9.19
CA THR A 171 -4.70 -9.86 8.23
C THR A 171 -3.54 -9.10 8.89
N HIS A 172 -3.84 -8.00 9.59
CA HIS A 172 -2.85 -7.25 10.38
C HIS A 172 -2.23 -8.10 11.51
N THR A 173 -3.04 -8.96 12.14
CA THR A 173 -2.62 -9.84 13.24
C THR A 173 -1.55 -10.83 12.77
N LEU A 174 -1.78 -11.47 11.62
CA LEU A 174 -0.83 -12.41 11.03
C LEU A 174 0.43 -11.72 10.48
N GLN A 175 0.31 -10.48 10.00
CA GLN A 175 1.45 -9.64 9.60
C GLN A 175 2.34 -9.26 10.79
N GLN A 176 1.76 -8.68 11.86
CA GLN A 176 2.51 -8.22 13.04
C GLN A 176 3.20 -9.37 13.78
N THR A 177 2.58 -10.55 13.83
CA THR A 177 3.14 -11.74 14.51
C THR A 177 4.18 -12.50 13.69
N GLY A 178 4.37 -12.16 12.41
CA GLY A 178 5.26 -12.88 11.49
C GLY A 178 4.76 -14.29 11.10
N SER A 179 3.56 -14.69 11.54
CA SER A 179 2.95 -16.00 11.30
C SER A 179 2.71 -16.31 9.81
N LEU A 180 2.72 -15.29 8.94
CA LEU A 180 2.74 -15.44 7.48
C LEU A 180 3.90 -16.31 6.97
N ASN A 181 4.97 -16.53 7.74
CA ASN A 181 6.13 -17.33 7.34
C ASN A 181 5.93 -18.86 7.39
N ARG A 182 4.73 -19.39 7.70
CA ARG A 182 4.47 -20.83 7.51
C ARG A 182 3.00 -21.19 7.29
N LYS A 183 2.73 -21.88 6.17
CA LYS A 183 1.49 -22.61 5.87
C LYS A 183 0.17 -21.82 5.83
N LEU A 184 0.23 -20.51 5.58
CA LEU A 184 -0.78 -19.95 4.69
C LEU A 184 -0.66 -20.68 3.35
N ILE A 185 -1.58 -21.61 3.05
CA ILE A 185 -1.99 -21.79 1.65
C ILE A 185 -2.80 -20.54 1.33
N GLN A 186 -2.07 -19.45 1.07
CA GLN A 186 -2.58 -18.45 0.16
C GLN A 186 -2.96 -19.21 -1.11
N ARG A 187 -4.24 -19.21 -1.47
CA ARG A 187 -4.56 -18.97 -2.87
C ARG A 187 -4.11 -17.55 -3.14
N ALA A 188 -2.82 -17.37 -3.39
CA ALA A 188 -2.30 -16.06 -3.76
C ALA A 188 -3.02 -15.66 -5.04
N CYS A 189 -3.29 -14.37 -5.17
CA CYS A 189 -4.02 -13.88 -6.33
C CYS A 189 -3.37 -14.30 -7.66
N PHE A 190 -2.05 -14.52 -7.63
CA PHE A 190 -1.19 -14.89 -8.76
C PHE A 190 -0.93 -16.41 -8.90
N GLU A 191 -1.60 -17.27 -8.13
CA GLU A 191 -1.51 -18.74 -8.30
C GLU A 191 -2.08 -19.22 -9.64
N GLU A 192 -1.62 -20.38 -10.11
CA GLU A 192 -2.24 -21.05 -11.25
C GLU A 192 -3.70 -21.46 -10.94
N GLY A 193 -4.59 -21.21 -11.91
CA GLY A 193 -6.03 -21.43 -11.74
C GLY A 193 -6.79 -20.30 -11.02
N SER A 194 -6.12 -19.25 -10.52
CA SER A 194 -6.81 -18.04 -10.05
C SER A 194 -7.50 -17.31 -11.22
N PRO A 195 -8.76 -16.84 -11.05
CA PRO A 195 -9.48 -16.10 -12.10
C PRO A 195 -8.64 -14.92 -12.59
N SER A 196 -8.35 -14.88 -13.89
CA SER A 196 -7.51 -13.84 -14.48
C SER A 196 -7.84 -13.59 -15.95
N ILE A 197 -7.60 -12.34 -16.37
CA ILE A 197 -7.62 -11.92 -17.77
C ILE A 197 -6.23 -11.45 -18.20
N THR A 198 -5.89 -11.66 -19.46
CA THR A 198 -4.94 -10.76 -20.15
C THR A 198 -5.66 -9.45 -20.42
N PRO A 199 -5.05 -8.28 -20.15
CA PRO A 199 -5.67 -6.99 -20.48
C PRO A 199 -6.08 -6.92 -21.96
N ALA A 200 -7.27 -6.39 -22.22
CA ALA A 200 -7.70 -6.10 -23.59
C ALA A 200 -6.91 -4.89 -24.11
N ALA A 201 -6.50 -4.93 -25.37
CA ALA A 201 -5.82 -3.80 -26.00
C ALA A 201 -6.70 -2.54 -25.90
N CYS A 202 -6.09 -1.43 -25.47
CA CYS A 202 -6.78 -0.14 -25.40
C CYS A 202 -7.12 0.37 -26.81
N PRO A 203 -8.15 1.23 -26.96
CA PRO A 203 -8.55 1.75 -28.26
C PRO A 203 -7.39 2.40 -29.01
N GLU A 204 -7.29 2.15 -30.32
CA GLU A 204 -6.24 2.71 -31.16
C GLU A 204 -6.30 4.25 -31.14
N GLY A 205 -5.15 4.90 -30.98
CA GLY A 205 -5.06 6.36 -30.82
C GLY A 205 -5.47 6.91 -29.45
N ALA A 206 -5.83 6.07 -28.47
CA ALA A 206 -6.08 6.53 -27.10
C ALA A 206 -4.81 7.11 -26.44
N THR A 207 -4.93 8.29 -25.84
CA THR A 207 -3.84 9.01 -25.18
C THR A 207 -4.05 9.11 -23.66
N ASP A 208 -2.96 9.34 -22.92
CA ASP A 208 -3.03 9.54 -21.48
C ASP A 208 -3.79 10.82 -21.13
N VAL A 209 -4.66 10.72 -20.13
CA VAL A 209 -5.50 11.84 -19.69
C VAL A 209 -4.70 12.69 -18.70
N GLY A 210 -4.72 14.01 -18.93
CA GLY A 210 -4.08 14.98 -18.04
C GLY A 210 -4.65 14.98 -16.61
N ARG A 211 -3.91 15.61 -15.69
CA ARG A 211 -4.34 15.81 -14.30
C ARG A 211 -4.87 17.23 -14.10
N GLN A 212 -5.88 17.37 -13.26
CA GLN A 212 -6.54 18.64 -12.97
C GLN A 212 -6.00 19.22 -11.66
N ALA A 213 -5.24 20.31 -11.74
CA ALA A 213 -4.56 20.92 -10.59
C ALA A 213 -5.50 21.12 -9.37
N GLN A 214 -5.05 20.75 -8.17
CA GLN A 214 -5.78 20.91 -6.91
C GLN A 214 -6.39 22.32 -6.75
N GLY A 215 -7.62 22.38 -6.25
CA GLY A 215 -8.40 23.62 -6.12
C GLY A 215 -9.27 23.99 -7.32
N GLN A 216 -8.97 23.51 -8.53
CA GLN A 216 -9.83 23.73 -9.71
C GLN A 216 -11.10 22.87 -9.69
N PRO A 217 -12.17 23.23 -10.44
CA PRO A 217 -13.27 22.32 -10.72
C PRO A 217 -12.75 21.05 -11.43
N ASN A 218 -13.18 19.87 -10.98
CA ASN A 218 -13.04 18.62 -11.73
C ASN A 218 -14.37 17.88 -11.65
N ALA A 219 -15.12 17.82 -12.76
CA ALA A 219 -16.36 17.07 -12.82
C ALA A 219 -16.07 15.56 -12.93
N VAL A 220 -17.11 14.74 -12.71
CA VAL A 220 -17.07 13.32 -13.07
C VAL A 220 -17.71 13.18 -14.45
N ASP A 221 -16.95 12.71 -15.43
CA ASP A 221 -17.35 12.65 -16.85
C ASP A 221 -17.75 11.24 -17.32
N THR A 222 -18.04 11.11 -18.61
CA THR A 222 -18.54 9.86 -19.22
C THR A 222 -17.56 8.70 -19.18
N ARG A 223 -16.23 8.93 -19.10
CA ARG A 223 -15.26 7.82 -18.92
C ARG A 223 -15.37 7.26 -17.50
N ALA A 224 -15.44 8.14 -16.50
CA ALA A 224 -15.62 7.74 -15.11
C ALA A 224 -16.98 7.08 -14.87
N ASP A 225 -18.07 7.63 -15.44
CA ASP A 225 -19.42 7.07 -15.31
C ASP A 225 -19.54 5.69 -15.97
N ALA A 226 -18.88 5.45 -17.12
CA ALA A 226 -18.83 4.13 -17.74
C ALA A 226 -18.13 3.09 -16.84
N ILE A 227 -17.02 3.47 -16.18
CA ILE A 227 -16.30 2.59 -15.24
C ILE A 227 -17.14 2.29 -13.99
N VAL A 228 -17.86 3.29 -13.46
CA VAL A 228 -18.79 3.10 -12.33
C VAL A 228 -19.97 2.20 -12.74
N ALA A 229 -20.46 2.31 -13.97
CA ALA A 229 -21.51 1.43 -14.49
C ALA A 229 -21.05 -0.03 -14.62
N ILE A 230 -19.79 -0.29 -15.00
CA ILE A 230 -19.21 -1.65 -14.98
C ILE A 230 -19.19 -2.21 -13.55
N ALA A 231 -18.75 -1.41 -12.57
CA ALA A 231 -18.70 -1.85 -11.17
C ALA A 231 -20.09 -2.20 -10.61
N ALA A 232 -21.08 -1.35 -10.89
CA ALA A 232 -22.47 -1.51 -10.49
C ALA A 232 -23.25 -2.58 -11.27
N GLY A 233 -22.66 -3.18 -12.30
CA GLY A 233 -23.30 -4.19 -13.15
C GLY A 233 -23.71 -5.48 -12.41
N THR A 234 -24.61 -6.24 -13.03
CA THR A 234 -25.17 -7.50 -12.48
C THR A 234 -24.32 -8.75 -12.74
N GLY A 235 -23.20 -8.63 -13.47
CA GLY A 235 -22.25 -9.73 -13.70
C GLY A 235 -21.51 -10.16 -12.43
N ALA A 236 -20.77 -11.27 -12.51
CA ALA A 236 -20.00 -11.76 -11.37
C ALA A 236 -18.88 -10.78 -10.97
N ASN A 237 -18.62 -10.66 -9.66
CA ASN A 237 -17.65 -9.69 -9.15
C ASN A 237 -16.25 -9.86 -9.74
N GLN A 238 -15.82 -11.10 -10.00
CA GLN A 238 -14.51 -11.36 -10.61
C GLN A 238 -14.35 -10.65 -11.97
N ASP A 239 -15.35 -10.77 -12.85
CA ASP A 239 -15.28 -10.25 -14.21
C ASP A 239 -15.35 -8.72 -14.18
N LYS A 240 -16.28 -8.17 -13.37
CA LYS A 240 -16.42 -6.72 -13.16
C LYS A 240 -15.17 -6.10 -12.56
N ALA A 241 -14.56 -6.72 -11.55
CA ALA A 241 -13.38 -6.18 -10.87
C ALA A 241 -12.18 -6.08 -11.83
N MET A 242 -11.92 -7.16 -12.58
CA MET A 242 -10.84 -7.18 -13.57
C MET A 242 -11.13 -6.21 -14.74
N GLN A 243 -12.38 -6.13 -15.19
CA GLN A 243 -12.81 -5.21 -16.24
C GLN A 243 -12.68 -3.74 -15.79
N VAL A 244 -13.04 -3.38 -14.55
CA VAL A 244 -12.86 -2.03 -14.00
C VAL A 244 -11.39 -1.61 -14.05
N VAL A 245 -10.45 -2.47 -13.62
CA VAL A 245 -9.02 -2.17 -13.69
C VAL A 245 -8.57 -1.96 -15.15
N ASN A 246 -8.96 -2.85 -16.07
CA ASN A 246 -8.65 -2.72 -17.50
C ASN A 246 -9.20 -1.41 -18.09
N SER A 247 -10.46 -1.09 -17.80
CA SER A 247 -11.12 0.14 -18.28
C SER A 247 -10.51 1.41 -17.67
N ILE A 248 -10.04 1.39 -16.42
CA ILE A 248 -9.29 2.50 -15.83
C ILE A 248 -7.97 2.73 -16.57
N ILE A 249 -7.20 1.66 -16.82
CA ILE A 249 -5.93 1.74 -17.57
C ILE A 249 -6.21 2.37 -18.94
N CYS A 250 -7.13 1.82 -19.73
CA CYS A 250 -7.39 2.29 -21.08
C CYS A 250 -8.09 3.67 -21.18
N SER A 251 -8.78 4.13 -20.12
CA SER A 251 -9.49 5.42 -20.14
C SER A 251 -8.67 6.60 -19.62
N TYR A 252 -7.53 6.36 -18.98
CA TYR A 252 -6.71 7.40 -18.33
C TYR A 252 -5.20 7.25 -18.55
N MET A 253 -4.71 6.02 -18.73
CA MET A 253 -3.28 5.68 -18.79
C MET A 253 -2.96 4.65 -19.91
N PRO A 254 -3.53 4.73 -21.14
CA PRO A 254 -3.31 3.73 -22.19
C PRO A 254 -1.84 3.54 -22.57
N SER A 255 -0.98 4.56 -22.43
CA SER A 255 0.47 4.39 -22.69
C SER A 255 1.15 3.39 -21.75
N GLN A 256 0.55 3.16 -20.57
CA GLN A 256 1.05 2.27 -19.54
C GLN A 256 0.51 0.83 -19.69
N ALA A 257 -0.45 0.59 -20.58
CA ALA A 257 -1.16 -0.69 -20.67
C ALA A 257 -0.23 -1.88 -20.96
N SER A 258 0.81 -1.69 -21.77
CA SER A 258 1.84 -2.70 -22.09
C SER A 258 2.68 -3.14 -20.87
N LYS A 259 2.65 -2.39 -19.77
CA LYS A 259 3.29 -2.77 -18.50
C LYS A 259 2.49 -3.83 -17.73
N VAL A 260 1.18 -3.98 -18.00
CA VAL A 260 0.33 -4.97 -17.30
C VAL A 260 0.24 -6.24 -18.14
N ARG A 261 0.69 -7.36 -17.57
CA ARG A 261 0.70 -8.68 -18.23
C ARG A 261 -0.63 -9.41 -18.04
N LYS A 262 -1.16 -9.35 -16.82
CA LYS A 262 -2.40 -9.99 -16.39
C LYS A 262 -3.08 -9.17 -15.29
N ILE A 263 -4.40 -9.26 -15.22
CA ILE A 263 -5.20 -8.83 -14.08
C ILE A 263 -5.86 -10.08 -13.49
N TYR A 264 -5.76 -10.28 -12.18
CA TYR A 264 -6.31 -11.41 -11.43
C TYR A 264 -7.35 -10.92 -10.43
N TYR A 265 -8.35 -11.75 -10.13
CA TYR A 265 -9.30 -11.50 -9.05
C TYR A 265 -9.09 -12.44 -7.87
N PHE A 266 -9.09 -11.86 -6.68
CA PHE A 266 -9.18 -12.59 -5.41
C PHE A 266 -10.09 -11.82 -4.47
N ALA A 267 -11.28 -12.36 -4.18
CA ALA A 267 -12.35 -11.69 -3.44
C ALA A 267 -11.88 -10.95 -2.17
N THR A 268 -10.99 -11.58 -1.38
CA THR A 268 -10.47 -11.04 -0.11
C THR A 268 -9.17 -10.23 -0.25
N GLN A 269 -8.75 -9.86 -1.46
CA GLN A 269 -7.74 -8.81 -1.64
C GLN A 269 -8.34 -7.47 -1.22
N ILE A 270 -7.65 -6.75 -0.34
CA ILE A 270 -8.00 -5.37 0.04
C ILE A 270 -7.45 -4.44 -1.04
N GLY A 271 -8.28 -3.56 -1.61
CA GLY A 271 -7.87 -2.68 -2.70
C GLY A 271 -7.29 -3.43 -3.92
N LEU A 272 -6.07 -3.03 -4.30
CA LEU A 272 -5.26 -3.65 -5.34
C LEU A 272 -3.95 -4.20 -4.74
N ARG A 273 -3.20 -4.97 -5.54
CA ARG A 273 -1.80 -5.35 -5.26
C ARG A 273 -1.11 -5.78 -6.54
N THR A 274 0.12 -5.33 -6.78
CA THR A 274 0.95 -5.79 -7.91
C THR A 274 2.01 -6.82 -7.52
N GLN A 275 2.30 -7.74 -8.43
CA GLN A 275 3.53 -8.53 -8.46
C GLN A 275 4.28 -8.29 -9.78
N SER A 276 5.53 -7.85 -9.71
CA SER A 276 6.39 -7.70 -10.89
C SER A 276 6.81 -9.07 -11.46
N VAL A 277 6.84 -9.17 -12.79
CA VAL A 277 7.20 -10.39 -13.54
C VAL A 277 8.29 -10.04 -14.55
N GLY A 278 9.34 -10.87 -14.60
CA GLY A 278 10.55 -10.60 -15.39
C GLY A 278 11.57 -9.70 -14.66
N SER A 279 12.38 -8.99 -15.44
CA SER A 279 13.55 -8.24 -14.94
C SER A 279 13.89 -7.03 -15.81
N GLY A 280 14.29 -5.92 -15.18
CA GLY A 280 14.78 -4.71 -15.87
C GLY A 280 13.72 -3.99 -16.71
N ALA A 281 14.16 -3.22 -17.71
CA ALA A 281 13.31 -2.31 -18.50
C ALA A 281 12.23 -2.98 -19.39
N THR A 282 12.15 -4.31 -19.40
CA THR A 282 11.07 -5.09 -20.05
C THR A 282 10.17 -5.82 -19.06
N ALA A 283 10.41 -5.70 -17.74
CA ALA A 283 9.53 -6.26 -16.73
C ALA A 283 8.10 -5.70 -16.84
N GLN A 284 7.13 -6.54 -16.50
CA GLN A 284 5.71 -6.24 -16.46
C GLN A 284 5.16 -6.47 -15.05
N GLY A 285 3.90 -6.13 -14.80
CA GLY A 285 3.18 -6.43 -13.58
C GLY A 285 1.97 -7.34 -13.82
N ASP A 286 1.75 -8.23 -12.87
CA ASP A 286 0.47 -8.89 -12.63
C ASP A 286 -0.26 -8.06 -11.55
N ILE A 287 -1.47 -7.55 -11.86
CA ILE A 287 -2.27 -6.77 -10.90
C ILE A 287 -3.36 -7.69 -10.31
N CYS A 288 -3.49 -7.69 -8.99
CA CYS A 288 -4.60 -8.29 -8.27
C CYS A 288 -5.66 -7.24 -7.92
N VAL A 289 -6.93 -7.63 -8.00
CA VAL A 289 -8.08 -6.85 -7.53
C VAL A 289 -9.02 -7.71 -6.68
N GLY A 290 -9.59 -7.14 -5.62
CA GLY A 290 -10.60 -7.80 -4.78
C GLY A 290 -11.91 -7.03 -4.68
N ASP A 291 -12.85 -7.56 -3.89
CA ASP A 291 -14.21 -7.02 -3.80
C ASP A 291 -14.23 -5.58 -3.26
N ASP A 292 -13.36 -5.24 -2.31
CA ASP A 292 -13.27 -3.88 -1.73
C ASP A 292 -13.07 -2.81 -2.82
N PHE A 293 -12.16 -3.05 -3.77
CA PHE A 293 -11.89 -2.11 -4.85
C PHE A 293 -13.10 -1.94 -5.77
N LEU A 294 -13.76 -3.05 -6.10
CA LEU A 294 -14.98 -3.08 -6.90
C LEU A 294 -16.13 -2.34 -6.19
N THR A 295 -16.44 -2.66 -4.94
CA THR A 295 -17.54 -2.03 -4.19
C THR A 295 -17.30 -0.54 -3.93
N ASN A 296 -16.05 -0.12 -3.80
CA ASN A 296 -15.70 1.29 -3.68
C ASN A 296 -15.54 2.02 -5.02
N THR A 297 -15.74 1.36 -6.18
CA THR A 297 -15.76 2.02 -7.49
C THR A 297 -17.12 2.70 -7.72
N THR A 298 -17.28 3.86 -7.08
CA THR A 298 -18.50 4.69 -7.11
C THR A 298 -18.20 6.09 -7.64
N ARG A 299 -19.22 6.83 -8.10
CA ARG A 299 -19.08 8.21 -8.62
C ARG A 299 -18.35 9.16 -7.65
N THR A 300 -18.50 8.93 -6.33
CA THR A 300 -17.84 9.72 -5.27
C THR A 300 -16.37 9.35 -5.05
N HIS A 301 -15.94 8.14 -5.44
CA HIS A 301 -14.63 7.57 -5.10
C HIS A 301 -13.74 7.28 -6.32
N ILE A 302 -14.26 7.39 -7.55
CA ILE A 302 -13.57 7.04 -8.80
C ILE A 302 -12.22 7.78 -8.95
N SER A 303 -12.13 9.04 -8.50
CA SER A 303 -10.89 9.81 -8.33
C SER A 303 -9.75 9.01 -7.67
N ARG A 304 -10.04 8.34 -6.54
CA ARG A 304 -9.05 7.50 -5.86
C ARG A 304 -8.86 6.15 -6.54
N ARG A 305 -9.91 5.49 -7.06
CA ARG A 305 -9.73 4.20 -7.77
C ARG A 305 -8.78 4.34 -8.97
N VAL A 306 -8.87 5.44 -9.73
CA VAL A 306 -7.95 5.74 -10.84
C VAL A 306 -6.53 6.02 -10.34
N LEU A 307 -6.38 6.73 -9.22
CA LEU A 307 -5.07 6.97 -8.59
C LEU A 307 -4.44 5.69 -8.01
N GLN A 308 -5.23 4.75 -7.50
CA GLN A 308 -4.73 3.45 -7.04
C GLN A 308 -4.27 2.55 -8.19
N VAL A 309 -4.94 2.57 -9.35
CA VAL A 309 -4.39 1.90 -10.55
C VAL A 309 -3.07 2.56 -10.98
N ALA A 310 -2.93 3.88 -10.83
CA ALA A 310 -1.64 4.56 -11.05
C ALA A 310 -0.56 4.16 -10.01
N HIS A 311 -0.93 3.92 -8.74
CA HIS A 311 -0.05 3.40 -7.69
C HIS A 311 0.51 2.02 -8.07
N GLU A 312 -0.34 1.12 -8.57
CA GLU A 312 0.07 -0.20 -9.04
C GLU A 312 1.01 -0.13 -10.27
N LEU A 313 0.70 0.72 -11.24
CA LEU A 313 1.56 0.96 -12.42
C LEU A 313 2.93 1.55 -12.04
N GLU A 314 2.95 2.43 -11.03
CA GLU A 314 4.17 3.03 -10.47
C GLU A 314 5.07 1.97 -9.80
N HIS A 315 4.52 0.97 -9.10
CA HIS A 315 5.30 -0.17 -8.60
C HIS A 315 5.96 -0.99 -9.73
N ILE A 316 5.31 -1.12 -10.89
CA ILE A 316 5.89 -1.78 -12.06
C ILE A 316 7.06 -0.93 -12.59
N GLU A 317 6.91 0.39 -12.70
CA GLU A 317 7.98 1.27 -13.19
C GLU A 317 9.17 1.37 -12.24
N GLN A 318 8.94 1.42 -10.93
CA GLN A 318 9.99 1.32 -9.90
C GLN A 318 10.82 0.04 -10.07
N TYR A 319 10.18 -1.11 -10.31
CA TYR A 319 10.88 -2.36 -10.57
C TYR A 319 11.67 -2.33 -11.89
N ARG A 320 11.09 -1.76 -12.95
CA ARG A 320 11.71 -1.59 -14.28
C ARG A 320 12.93 -0.66 -14.26
N THR A 321 12.91 0.37 -13.41
CA THR A 321 13.97 1.38 -13.25
C THR A 321 15.05 1.00 -12.24
N GLY A 322 14.96 -0.18 -11.61
CA GLY A 322 16.04 -0.78 -10.81
C GLY A 322 15.73 -0.99 -9.34
N LEU A 323 14.62 -0.47 -8.80
CA LEU A 323 14.19 -0.68 -7.40
C LEU A 323 13.59 -2.08 -7.18
N SER A 324 14.17 -3.11 -7.80
CA SER A 324 13.77 -4.51 -7.68
C SER A 324 14.20 -5.13 -6.33
N GLY A 325 13.75 -6.36 -6.06
CA GLY A 325 14.13 -7.11 -4.85
C GLY A 325 13.42 -6.70 -3.55
N GLY A 326 13.69 -7.46 -2.49
CA GLY A 326 13.03 -7.32 -1.18
C GLY A 326 13.42 -6.06 -0.41
N ASN A 327 14.72 -5.73 -0.37
CA ASN A 327 15.26 -4.60 0.41
C ASN A 327 14.63 -3.26 -0.01
N ASN A 328 14.30 -3.11 -1.29
CA ASN A 328 13.66 -1.91 -1.83
C ASN A 328 12.14 -1.83 -1.55
N ARG A 329 11.52 -2.80 -0.86
CA ARG A 329 10.06 -2.83 -0.63
C ARG A 329 9.55 -1.55 0.04
N ILE A 330 10.12 -1.16 1.17
CA ILE A 330 9.66 0.00 1.95
C ILE A 330 9.87 1.30 1.16
N LEU A 331 10.93 1.38 0.35
CA LEU A 331 11.18 2.52 -0.55
C LEU A 331 10.14 2.61 -1.67
N ARG A 332 9.79 1.48 -2.30
CA ARG A 332 8.70 1.43 -3.30
C ARG A 332 7.36 1.84 -2.70
N GLU A 333 7.02 1.32 -1.52
CA GLU A 333 5.79 1.66 -0.79
C GLU A 333 5.76 3.16 -0.43
N PHE A 334 6.83 3.70 0.19
CA PHE A 334 6.95 5.13 0.47
C PHE A 334 6.75 5.99 -0.80
N LEU A 335 7.44 5.65 -1.90
CA LEU A 335 7.34 6.41 -3.14
C LEU A 335 5.93 6.33 -3.74
N ALA A 336 5.30 5.16 -3.76
CA ALA A 336 3.97 5.00 -4.34
C ALA A 336 2.87 5.68 -3.51
N PHE A 337 2.92 5.62 -2.17
CA PHE A 337 2.04 6.41 -1.30
C PHE A 337 2.30 7.91 -1.38
N TYR A 338 3.57 8.33 -1.55
CA TYR A 338 3.89 9.72 -1.89
C TYR A 338 3.20 10.12 -3.21
N HIS A 339 3.27 9.30 -4.25
CA HIS A 339 2.64 9.59 -5.54
C HIS A 339 1.10 9.63 -5.43
N GLU A 340 0.45 8.67 -4.77
CA GLU A 340 -1.03 8.68 -4.61
C GLU A 340 -1.52 9.86 -3.75
N GLY A 341 -0.83 10.15 -2.63
CA GLY A 341 -1.22 11.20 -1.69
C GLY A 341 -0.99 12.62 -2.19
N THR A 342 0.06 12.85 -3.01
CA THR A 342 0.41 14.17 -3.52
C THR A 342 -0.20 14.50 -4.88
N ALA A 343 -0.46 13.50 -5.73
CA ALA A 343 -0.90 13.73 -7.11
C ALA A 343 -2.26 14.41 -7.24
N ASP A 344 -2.36 15.28 -8.25
CA ASP A 344 -3.63 15.80 -8.75
C ASP A 344 -4.48 14.68 -9.37
N GLU A 345 -5.79 14.75 -9.17
CA GLU A 345 -6.76 13.83 -9.78
C GLU A 345 -6.74 13.93 -11.31
N PHE A 346 -7.01 12.81 -12.00
CA PHE A 346 -7.17 12.80 -13.45
C PHE A 346 -8.40 13.62 -13.88
N ILE A 347 -8.31 14.33 -15.00
CA ILE A 347 -9.41 15.11 -15.57
C ILE A 347 -10.62 14.19 -15.80
N GLY A 348 -11.80 14.60 -15.31
CA GLY A 348 -13.04 13.85 -15.44
C GLY A 348 -13.31 12.81 -14.35
N THR A 349 -12.50 12.74 -13.29
CA THR A 349 -12.67 11.76 -12.20
C THR A 349 -13.27 12.33 -10.90
N GLY A 350 -13.67 13.60 -10.88
CA GLY A 350 -14.07 14.27 -9.64
C GLY A 350 -12.87 14.67 -8.76
N ARG A 351 -13.07 14.72 -7.44
CA ARG A 351 -12.02 15.01 -6.46
C ARG A 351 -11.90 13.90 -5.42
N MET A 352 -10.72 13.73 -4.83
CA MET A 352 -10.55 12.87 -3.67
C MET A 352 -11.01 13.62 -2.41
N GLN A 353 -11.76 12.95 -1.54
CA GLN A 353 -12.15 13.50 -0.24
C GLN A 353 -10.92 13.90 0.60
N HIS A 354 -10.96 15.08 1.22
CA HIS A 354 -9.86 15.63 2.02
C HIS A 354 -9.34 14.64 3.09
N GLY A 355 -10.23 14.02 3.88
CA GLY A 355 -9.84 13.03 4.88
C GLY A 355 -9.10 11.81 4.29
N THR A 356 -9.46 11.41 3.07
CA THR A 356 -8.81 10.30 2.37
C THR A 356 -7.44 10.69 1.81
N ARG A 357 -7.31 11.88 1.19
CA ARG A 357 -6.00 12.42 0.77
C ARG A 357 -5.06 12.58 1.96
N LYS A 358 -5.58 13.07 3.09
CA LYS A 358 -4.83 13.19 4.34
C LYS A 358 -4.31 11.83 4.84
N ARG A 359 -5.14 10.78 4.80
CA ARG A 359 -4.73 9.42 5.19
C ARG A 359 -3.61 8.85 4.32
N LEU A 360 -3.62 9.12 3.02
CA LEU A 360 -2.51 8.74 2.12
C LEU A 360 -1.22 9.51 2.42
N ILE A 361 -1.32 10.81 2.71
CA ILE A 361 -0.18 11.62 3.15
C ILE A 361 0.37 11.11 4.50
N ASP A 362 -0.50 10.78 5.46
CA ASP A 362 -0.11 10.18 6.74
C ASP A 362 0.59 8.81 6.53
N ALA A 363 0.08 7.96 5.63
CA ALA A 363 0.71 6.67 5.29
C ALA A 363 2.09 6.85 4.66
N ALA A 364 2.26 7.82 3.74
CA ALA A 364 3.54 8.14 3.14
C ALA A 364 4.56 8.66 4.19
N ILE A 365 4.13 9.50 5.13
CA ILE A 365 5.00 9.96 6.23
C ILE A 365 5.37 8.78 7.16
N GLY A 366 4.42 7.90 7.50
CA GLY A 366 4.68 6.69 8.27
C GLY A 366 5.70 5.75 7.61
N ALA A 367 5.55 5.51 6.30
CA ALA A 367 6.47 4.71 5.50
C ALA A 367 7.86 5.35 5.41
N PHE A 368 7.96 6.68 5.30
CA PHE A 368 9.24 7.38 5.31
C PHE A 368 10.06 7.07 6.58
N PHE A 369 9.41 7.04 7.75
CA PHE A 369 10.10 6.72 9.01
C PHE A 369 10.50 5.25 9.15
N CYS A 370 10.02 4.35 8.27
CA CYS A 370 10.50 2.97 8.18
C CYS A 370 11.76 2.80 7.31
N LEU A 371 12.19 3.85 6.59
CA LEU A 371 13.40 3.82 5.78
C LEU A 371 14.66 3.99 6.65
N ASP A 372 15.77 3.41 6.22
CA ASP A 372 17.08 3.60 6.87
C ASP A 372 17.55 5.06 6.80
N ALA A 373 18.58 5.41 7.57
CA ALA A 373 19.06 6.79 7.67
C ALA A 373 19.57 7.37 6.33
N THR A 374 20.21 6.55 5.49
CA THR A 374 20.76 6.98 4.20
C THR A 374 19.66 7.18 3.18
N THR A 375 18.70 6.26 3.10
CA THR A 375 17.54 6.38 2.21
C THR A 375 16.60 7.50 2.63
N ARG A 376 16.44 7.78 3.93
CA ARG A 376 15.72 8.98 4.41
C ARG A 376 16.41 10.27 3.98
N ALA A 377 17.73 10.37 4.14
CA ALA A 377 18.50 11.58 3.83
C ALA A 377 18.33 12.01 2.36
N THR A 378 18.29 11.06 1.42
CA THR A 378 18.10 11.35 -0.01
C THR A 378 16.65 11.72 -0.38
N HIS A 379 15.68 11.52 0.52
CA HIS A 379 14.25 11.74 0.27
C HIS A 379 13.61 12.82 1.16
N LEU A 380 14.39 13.60 1.92
CA LEU A 380 13.91 14.65 2.83
C LEU A 380 13.00 15.70 2.16
N SER A 381 13.24 16.04 0.89
CA SER A 381 12.40 16.98 0.13
C SER A 381 10.98 16.46 -0.10
N LYS A 382 10.80 15.13 -0.26
CA LYS A 382 9.47 14.50 -0.34
C LYS A 382 8.75 14.52 1.01
N LEU A 383 9.46 14.38 2.13
CA LEU A 383 8.87 14.57 3.46
C LEU A 383 8.38 16.02 3.63
N GLN A 384 9.18 17.00 3.22
CA GLN A 384 8.80 18.43 3.29
C GLN A 384 7.55 18.76 2.43
N ASP A 385 7.46 18.21 1.21
CA ASP A 385 6.27 18.34 0.35
C ASP A 385 5.04 17.65 0.96
N LEU A 386 5.19 16.45 1.54
CA LEU A 386 4.12 15.77 2.28
C LEU A 386 3.63 16.61 3.47
N GLN A 387 4.54 17.17 4.27
CA GLN A 387 4.21 18.03 5.41
C GLN A 387 3.48 19.30 4.97
N ALA A 388 3.96 19.98 3.92
CA ALA A 388 3.30 21.16 3.37
C ALA A 388 1.87 20.85 2.88
N ARG A 389 1.68 19.75 2.14
CA ARG A 389 0.34 19.31 1.69
C ARG A 389 -0.55 18.81 2.83
N ARG A 390 0.04 18.25 3.89
CA ARG A 390 -0.70 17.87 5.10
C ARG A 390 -1.35 19.09 5.75
N LEU A 391 -0.65 20.22 5.78
CA LEU A 391 -1.15 21.48 6.33
C LEU A 391 -2.28 22.10 5.49
N THR A 392 -2.28 21.96 4.16
CA THR A 392 -3.37 22.49 3.31
C THR A 392 -4.64 21.62 3.35
N VAL A 393 -4.53 20.35 3.72
CA VAL A 393 -5.68 19.45 3.89
C VAL A 393 -6.26 19.53 5.31
N ASN A 394 -5.41 19.71 6.33
CA ASN A 394 -5.85 20.05 7.69
C ASN A 394 -6.60 21.39 7.71
N GLY A 395 -7.53 21.57 8.67
CA GLY A 395 -8.29 22.82 8.84
C GLY A 395 -9.47 23.01 7.89
N THR A 396 -9.62 22.19 6.84
CA THR A 396 -10.87 22.12 6.06
C THR A 396 -12.04 21.63 6.94
N ASN A 397 -13.21 22.24 6.75
CA ASN A 397 -14.47 21.92 7.44
C ASN A 397 -14.43 21.95 9.00
N GLY A 398 -13.49 22.69 9.59
CA GLY A 398 -13.45 22.93 11.05
C GLY A 398 -12.99 21.75 11.91
N ASN A 399 -12.48 20.68 11.30
CA ASN A 399 -11.93 19.54 12.03
C ASN A 399 -10.59 19.89 12.69
N ALA A 400 -10.40 19.44 13.93
CA ALA A 400 -9.16 19.65 14.67
C ALA A 400 -7.96 18.96 13.97
N PRO A 401 -6.78 19.61 13.87
CA PRO A 401 -5.60 18.98 13.29
C PRO A 401 -5.17 17.75 14.08
N THR A 402 -5.09 16.59 13.44
CA THR A 402 -4.55 15.38 14.07
C THR A 402 -3.02 15.44 14.14
N PRO A 403 -2.37 14.87 15.16
CA PRO A 403 -0.90 14.72 15.21
C PRO A 403 -0.32 14.11 13.94
N GLU A 404 0.90 14.51 13.58
CA GLU A 404 1.65 13.94 12.46
C GLU A 404 2.27 12.59 12.82
N PRO A 405 2.39 11.63 11.87
CA PRO A 405 3.21 10.43 12.09
C PRO A 405 4.69 10.81 12.23
N THR A 406 5.32 10.39 13.32
CA THR A 406 6.73 10.69 13.65
C THR A 406 7.58 9.42 13.84
N THR A 407 7.00 8.27 13.51
CA THR A 407 7.53 6.93 13.77
C THR A 407 7.21 6.01 12.60
N CYS A 408 7.99 4.94 12.42
CA CYS A 408 7.73 3.94 11.39
C CYS A 408 6.33 3.36 11.56
N VAL A 409 5.52 3.47 10.50
CA VAL A 409 4.26 2.76 10.32
C VAL A 409 4.28 2.23 8.90
N THR A 410 4.31 0.89 8.75
CA THR A 410 4.09 0.24 7.46
C THR A 410 2.68 0.57 6.96
N PRO A 411 2.48 0.86 5.65
CA PRO A 411 1.14 1.07 5.09
C PRO A 411 0.25 -0.18 5.13
#